data_AF-A0A2T2NZM3-F1
#
_entry.id   AF-A0A2T2NZM3-F1
#
_cell.length_a   1.000
_cell.length_b   1.000
_cell.length_c   1.000
_cell.angle_alpha   90.00
_cell.angle_beta   90.00
_cell.angle_gamma   90.00
#
_symmetry.space_group_name_H-M   'P 1'
#
loop_
_entity.id
_entity.type
_entity.pdbx_description
1 polymer ?
#
loop_
_entity_poly.entity_id
_entity_poly.type
_entity_poly.pdbx_seq_one_letter_code
_entity_poly.pdbx_strand_id
1 'polypeptide(L)'
;MALTDLNLEFCLKEPLYLQIDQVPLWNFHFISEKPLNATAVEILAILPQIFREEEILNRFLNNGISFRTHSEILKEYRWNEKSHSQGMGPSMMATRYYEVKRHRNRYEVRKQNEWKRSRHQAPKGWNHNAIAINSYTPGWKKPVDYNNTTRLPVCKVPVEFILLARGLRKLPKGPDAGDLTRALKYSLGHVRSDGTEYLFPDHWNEILDIIGRTKVTRDHADGAAFRRIEKKRTSVPKKKVARKNAPGYSGDVEQAKK
;
A
#
# COMPACT_ATOMS: atom_id res chain seq x y z
N MET A 1 -10.75 21.82 22.59
CA MET A 1 -11.04 20.38 22.37
C MET A 1 -12.04 20.31 21.21
N ALA A 2 -11.86 19.39 20.25
CA ALA A 2 -12.91 18.88 19.34
C ALA A 2 -13.34 19.63 18.06
N LEU A 3 -12.41 20.07 17.19
CA LEU A 3 -12.69 20.17 15.73
C LEU A 3 -11.92 19.10 14.93
N THR A 4 -10.71 18.74 15.36
CA THR A 4 -9.87 17.73 14.71
C THR A 4 -10.45 16.33 14.78
N ASP A 5 -11.06 15.97 15.91
CA ASP A 5 -11.67 14.63 16.07
C ASP A 5 -13.04 14.57 15.38
N LEU A 6 -13.76 15.68 15.31
CA LEU A 6 -15.08 15.77 14.66
C LEU A 6 -14.97 15.70 13.13
N ASN A 7 -13.98 16.37 12.52
CA ASN A 7 -13.72 16.26 11.08
C ASN A 7 -13.19 14.89 10.69
N LEU A 8 -12.31 14.31 11.51
CA LEU A 8 -11.82 12.96 11.31
C LEU A 8 -12.97 11.95 11.45
N GLU A 9 -13.80 12.09 12.48
CA GLU A 9 -15.00 11.26 12.64
C GLU A 9 -15.97 11.46 11.48
N PHE A 10 -16.23 12.68 11.00
CA PHE A 10 -17.13 12.91 9.87
C PHE A 10 -16.62 12.22 8.60
N CYS A 11 -15.33 12.38 8.27
CA CYS A 11 -14.71 11.70 7.13
C CYS A 11 -14.70 10.17 7.27
N LEU A 12 -14.72 9.64 8.49
CA LEU A 12 -14.73 8.20 8.77
C LEU A 12 -16.14 7.62 9.00
N LYS A 13 -17.14 8.44 9.33
CA LYS A 13 -18.52 8.07 9.68
C LYS A 13 -19.41 7.92 8.46
N GLU A 14 -19.21 8.75 7.44
CA GLU A 14 -19.80 8.53 6.12
C GLU A 14 -18.72 8.06 5.16
N PRO A 15 -18.41 6.75 5.12
CA PRO A 15 -17.57 6.22 4.06
C PRO A 15 -18.34 6.42 2.75
N LEU A 16 -18.07 7.52 2.06
CA LEU A 16 -18.11 7.54 0.60
C LEU A 16 -17.16 6.42 0.19
N TYR A 17 -17.74 5.24 -0.03
CA TYR A 17 -17.04 4.00 -0.31
C TYR A 17 -16.38 4.12 -1.67
N LEU A 18 -15.24 4.80 -1.73
CA LEU A 18 -14.40 4.79 -2.91
C LEU A 18 -13.79 3.41 -3.00
N GLN A 19 -14.10 2.75 -4.10
CA GLN A 19 -13.44 1.53 -4.49
C GLN A 19 -11.94 1.83 -4.64
N ILE A 20 -11.06 0.88 -4.31
CA ILE A 20 -9.62 1.17 -4.32
C ILE A 20 -9.15 1.57 -5.74
N ASP A 21 -9.74 1.01 -6.79
CA ASP A 21 -9.52 1.38 -8.19
C ASP A 21 -10.10 2.75 -8.59
N GLN A 22 -11.03 3.31 -7.81
CA GLN A 22 -11.48 4.69 -7.91
C GLN A 22 -10.56 5.67 -7.19
N VAL A 23 -9.66 5.18 -6.31
CA VAL A 23 -8.56 6.00 -5.81
C VAL A 23 -7.65 6.29 -7.01
N PRO A 24 -7.50 7.56 -7.43
CA PRO A 24 -6.72 7.87 -8.61
C PRO A 24 -5.30 7.31 -8.49
N LEU A 25 -4.71 7.02 -9.64
CA LEU A 25 -3.30 6.64 -9.75
C LEU A 25 -2.44 7.87 -9.42
N TRP A 26 -2.21 8.06 -8.13
CA TRP A 26 -1.41 9.12 -7.54
C TRP A 26 0.08 8.86 -7.73
N ASN A 27 0.50 8.83 -9.00
CA ASN A 27 1.88 8.69 -9.43
C ASN A 27 2.63 10.03 -9.29
N PHE A 28 2.63 10.58 -8.08
CA PHE A 28 3.28 11.83 -7.77
C PHE A 28 4.80 11.68 -7.73
N HIS A 29 5.49 12.77 -8.08
CA HIS A 29 6.92 12.89 -7.86
C HIS A 29 7.12 13.67 -6.56
N PHE A 30 7.90 13.13 -5.62
CA PHE A 30 8.09 13.73 -4.29
C PHE A 30 9.39 14.53 -4.26
N ILE A 31 9.39 15.75 -4.81
CA ILE A 31 10.58 16.61 -4.76
C ILE A 31 10.73 17.19 -3.34
N SER A 32 11.79 16.81 -2.64
CA SER A 32 12.15 17.43 -1.38
C SER A 32 13.64 17.32 -1.07
N GLU A 33 14.23 18.44 -0.65
CA GLU A 33 15.59 18.48 -0.09
C GLU A 33 15.67 17.77 1.27
N LYS A 34 14.58 17.82 2.04
CA LYS A 34 14.47 17.15 3.35
C LYS A 34 13.86 15.75 3.16
N PRO A 35 14.30 14.74 3.92
CA PRO A 35 13.70 13.40 3.83
C PRO A 35 12.19 13.44 4.11
N LEU A 36 11.42 12.78 3.24
CA LEU A 36 9.99 12.52 3.41
C LEU A 36 9.83 11.05 3.80
N ASN A 37 9.60 10.76 5.08
CA ASN A 37 9.58 9.39 5.59
C ASN A 37 8.16 8.85 5.61
N ALA A 38 7.89 7.84 4.79
CA ALA A 38 6.61 7.15 4.76
C ALA A 38 6.82 5.66 5.03
N THR A 39 6.16 5.10 6.05
CA THR A 39 6.21 3.67 6.33
C THR A 39 5.48 2.87 5.24
N ALA A 40 5.78 1.58 5.09
CA ALA A 40 5.01 0.72 4.19
C ALA A 40 3.50 0.71 4.50
N VAL A 41 3.11 0.85 5.78
CA VAL A 41 1.69 0.90 6.17
C VAL A 41 1.05 2.20 5.67
N GLU A 42 1.73 3.34 5.79
CA GLU A 42 1.21 4.62 5.25
C GLU A 42 1.07 4.58 3.75
N ILE A 43 2.05 4.03 3.05
CA ILE A 43 2.03 3.95 1.60
C ILE A 43 0.85 3.07 1.15
N LEU A 44 0.68 1.88 1.75
CA LEU A 44 -0.41 0.96 1.38
C LEU A 44 -1.79 1.44 1.85
N ALA A 45 -1.86 2.13 2.99
CA ALA A 45 -3.11 2.65 3.53
C ALA A 45 -3.52 3.94 2.84
N ILE A 46 -2.64 4.94 2.70
CA ILE A 46 -3.02 6.28 2.23
C ILE A 46 -2.90 6.37 0.70
N LEU A 47 -1.87 5.75 0.11
CA LEU A 47 -1.59 5.78 -1.34
C LEU A 47 -1.67 4.37 -1.94
N PRO A 48 -2.81 3.66 -1.84
CA PRO A 48 -2.89 2.22 -2.07
C PRO A 48 -2.55 1.77 -3.49
N GLN A 49 -2.37 2.68 -4.44
CA GLN A 49 -1.99 2.35 -5.82
C GLN A 49 -0.49 2.47 -6.10
N ILE A 50 0.27 3.19 -5.27
CA ILE A 50 1.69 3.48 -5.54
C ILE A 50 2.59 2.24 -5.40
N PHE A 51 2.12 1.16 -4.76
CA PHE A 51 2.86 -0.12 -4.73
C PHE A 51 3.03 -0.74 -6.12
N ARG A 52 2.26 -0.31 -7.13
CA ARG A 52 2.41 -0.76 -8.52
C ARG A 52 3.73 -0.31 -9.14
N GLU A 53 4.39 0.65 -8.52
CA GLU A 53 5.61 1.26 -9.03
C GLU A 53 6.83 0.44 -8.61
N GLU A 54 7.72 0.17 -9.57
CA GLU A 54 8.82 -0.80 -9.43
C GLU A 54 9.71 -0.51 -8.20
N GLU A 55 10.04 0.75 -7.94
CA GLU A 55 10.90 1.15 -6.82
C GLU A 55 10.26 0.88 -5.46
N ILE A 56 8.98 1.24 -5.30
CA ILE A 56 8.22 1.00 -4.07
C ILE A 56 8.03 -0.51 -3.86
N LEU A 57 7.68 -1.25 -4.91
CA LEU A 57 7.50 -2.69 -4.80
C LEU A 57 8.80 -3.41 -4.47
N ASN A 58 9.91 -3.01 -5.09
CA ASN A 58 11.23 -3.55 -4.77
C ASN A 58 11.63 -3.22 -3.32
N ARG A 59 11.36 -2.01 -2.84
CA ARG A 59 11.57 -1.64 -1.43
C ARG A 59 10.81 -2.59 -0.50
N PHE A 60 9.55 -2.87 -0.79
CA PHE A 60 8.74 -3.79 0.04
C PHE A 60 9.22 -5.24 -0.06
N LEU A 61 9.54 -5.72 -1.27
CA LEU A 61 10.08 -7.07 -1.50
C LEU A 61 11.40 -7.29 -0.78
N ASN A 62 12.34 -6.35 -0.88
CA ASN A 62 13.62 -6.41 -0.20
C ASN A 62 13.45 -6.41 1.33
N ASN A 63 12.34 -5.87 1.84
CA ASN A 63 11.98 -5.88 3.25
C ASN A 63 11.03 -7.03 3.66
N GLY A 64 10.79 -7.99 2.77
CA GLY A 64 10.11 -9.24 3.09
C GLY A 64 8.59 -9.20 3.02
N ILE A 65 7.99 -8.22 2.32
CA ILE A 65 6.52 -8.19 2.19
C ILE A 65 5.99 -9.51 1.62
N SER A 66 4.90 -9.99 2.20
CA SER A 66 4.12 -11.08 1.64
C SER A 66 2.81 -10.55 1.07
N PHE A 67 2.29 -11.25 0.06
CA PHE A 67 0.97 -10.97 -0.47
C PHE A 67 -0.08 -10.93 0.65
N ARG A 68 -0.04 -11.89 1.58
CA ARG A 68 -0.95 -11.96 2.73
C ARG A 68 -0.80 -10.75 3.64
N THR A 69 0.44 -10.32 3.91
CA THR A 69 0.73 -9.15 4.75
C THR A 69 0.19 -7.87 4.13
N HIS A 70 0.37 -7.69 2.81
CA HIS A 70 -0.23 -6.59 2.06
C HIS A 70 -1.76 -6.60 2.20
N SER A 71 -2.42 -7.75 1.95
CA SER A 71 -3.88 -7.86 2.12
C SER A 71 -4.35 -7.53 3.53
N GLU A 72 -3.65 -7.97 4.58
CA GLU A 72 -4.03 -7.66 5.96
C GLU A 72 -3.88 -6.18 6.29
N ILE A 73 -2.86 -5.50 5.75
CA ILE A 73 -2.72 -4.04 5.91
C ILE A 73 -3.92 -3.33 5.27
N LEU A 74 -4.25 -3.67 4.03
CA LEU A 74 -5.44 -3.10 3.37
C LEU A 74 -6.71 -3.43 4.16
N LYS A 75 -6.84 -4.66 4.66
CA LYS A 75 -7.95 -5.12 5.50
C LYS A 75 -8.16 -4.25 6.73
N GLU A 76 -7.06 -3.94 7.38
CA GLU A 76 -7.05 -3.17 8.62
C GLU A 76 -7.34 -1.69 8.40
N TYR A 77 -6.82 -1.09 7.32
CA TYR A 77 -6.81 0.35 7.15
C TYR A 77 -7.77 0.90 6.08
N ARG A 78 -8.22 0.11 5.10
CA ARG A 78 -9.09 0.55 3.99
C ARG A 78 -10.29 -0.33 3.66
N TRP A 79 -10.24 -1.61 3.99
CA TRP A 79 -11.10 -2.63 3.38
C TRP A 79 -12.58 -2.51 3.70
N ASN A 80 -13.40 -2.62 2.65
CA ASN A 80 -14.83 -2.82 2.74
C ASN A 80 -15.17 -4.26 2.33
N GLU A 81 -16.27 -4.84 2.84
CA GLU A 81 -16.64 -6.23 2.51
C GLU A 81 -16.85 -6.48 1.01
N LYS A 82 -17.08 -5.41 0.23
CA LYS A 82 -17.25 -5.42 -1.22
C LYS A 82 -15.94 -5.37 -2.03
N SER A 83 -14.75 -5.27 -1.40
CA SER A 83 -13.48 -5.00 -2.10
C SER A 83 -12.83 -6.22 -2.77
N HIS A 84 -13.39 -7.42 -2.63
CA HIS A 84 -12.90 -8.62 -3.35
C HIS A 84 -12.96 -8.45 -4.88
N SER A 85 -13.85 -7.60 -5.40
CA SER A 85 -14.05 -7.38 -6.85
C SER A 85 -13.25 -6.20 -7.44
N GLN A 86 -12.49 -5.44 -6.64
CA GLN A 86 -12.00 -4.10 -7.04
C GLN A 86 -10.54 -4.08 -7.53
N GLY A 87 -10.13 -5.10 -8.28
CA GLY A 87 -8.80 -5.15 -8.90
C GLY A 87 -7.60 -5.28 -7.94
N MET A 88 -7.83 -5.31 -6.61
CA MET A 88 -6.82 -5.58 -5.57
C MET A 88 -6.92 -7.02 -5.04
N GLY A 89 -7.51 -7.91 -5.84
CA GLY A 89 -7.62 -9.32 -5.49
C GLY A 89 -6.24 -10.00 -5.37
N PRO A 90 -6.18 -11.15 -4.69
CA PRO A 90 -4.94 -11.90 -4.53
C PRO A 90 -4.15 -12.15 -5.81
N SER A 91 -4.87 -12.44 -6.88
CA SER A 91 -4.31 -12.69 -8.20
C SER A 91 -3.60 -11.46 -8.75
N MET A 92 -4.23 -10.28 -8.73
CA MET A 92 -3.63 -9.06 -9.29
C MET A 92 -2.38 -8.65 -8.53
N MET A 93 -2.42 -8.63 -7.19
CA MET A 93 -1.23 -8.32 -6.40
C MET A 93 -0.09 -9.29 -6.73
N ALA A 94 -0.38 -10.60 -6.75
CA ALA A 94 0.61 -11.61 -7.12
C ALA A 94 1.19 -11.34 -8.51
N THR A 95 0.35 -11.07 -9.51
CA THR A 95 0.77 -10.70 -10.86
C THR A 95 1.71 -9.50 -10.86
N ARG A 96 1.39 -8.42 -10.13
CA ARG A 96 2.27 -7.24 -10.04
C ARG A 96 3.63 -7.54 -9.39
N TYR A 97 3.64 -8.36 -8.33
CA TYR A 97 4.90 -8.84 -7.73
C TYR A 97 5.76 -9.61 -8.73
N TYR A 98 5.16 -10.38 -9.65
CA TYR A 98 5.88 -11.10 -10.69
C TYR A 98 6.32 -10.19 -11.85
N GLU A 99 5.48 -9.26 -12.29
CA GLU A 99 5.76 -8.36 -13.41
C GLU A 99 6.99 -7.48 -13.16
N VAL A 100 7.10 -6.87 -11.99
CA VAL A 100 8.26 -6.02 -11.63
C VAL A 100 9.59 -6.77 -11.76
N LYS A 101 9.60 -8.09 -11.64
CA LYS A 101 10.82 -8.89 -11.86
C LYS A 101 11.02 -9.30 -13.31
N ARG A 102 9.96 -9.54 -14.09
CA ARG A 102 10.03 -9.91 -15.51
C ARG A 102 10.53 -8.78 -16.42
N HIS A 103 10.30 -7.52 -16.05
CA HIS A 103 10.68 -6.37 -16.88
C HIS A 103 12.18 -6.03 -16.90
N ARG A 104 13.03 -6.74 -16.14
CA ARG A 104 14.48 -6.45 -16.11
C ARG A 104 15.31 -7.05 -17.24
N ASN A 105 14.83 -8.03 -18.01
CA ASN A 105 15.45 -8.46 -19.27
C ASN A 105 14.63 -9.56 -19.95
N ARG A 106 14.02 -9.31 -21.13
CA ARG A 106 13.31 -10.36 -21.89
C ARG A 106 14.21 -11.57 -22.23
N TYR A 107 15.52 -11.36 -22.33
CA TYR A 107 16.52 -12.42 -22.53
C TYR A 107 16.85 -13.22 -21.26
N GLU A 108 16.68 -12.65 -20.07
CA GLU A 108 16.81 -13.38 -18.80
C GLU A 108 15.54 -14.11 -18.39
N VAL A 109 14.40 -13.87 -19.06
CA VAL A 109 13.08 -14.44 -18.73
C VAL A 109 13.11 -15.97 -18.62
N ARG A 110 13.97 -16.66 -19.39
CA ARG A 110 14.15 -18.12 -19.26
C ARG A 110 14.73 -18.54 -17.90
N LYS A 111 15.67 -17.78 -17.31
CA LYS A 111 16.17 -17.98 -15.94
C LYS A 111 15.25 -17.35 -14.87
N GLN A 112 14.60 -16.23 -15.19
CA GLN A 112 13.67 -15.55 -14.27
C GLN A 112 12.34 -16.29 -14.07
N ASN A 113 12.00 -17.27 -14.91
CA ASN A 113 10.91 -18.23 -14.62
C ASN A 113 11.15 -19.04 -13.33
N GLU A 114 12.38 -19.03 -12.78
CA GLU A 114 12.69 -19.62 -11.47
C GLU A 114 12.56 -18.65 -10.29
N TRP A 115 12.35 -17.35 -10.55
CA TRP A 115 12.20 -16.39 -9.46
C TRP A 115 10.95 -16.73 -8.67
N LYS A 116 11.17 -17.16 -7.43
CA LYS A 116 10.14 -17.34 -6.42
C LYS A 116 10.35 -16.27 -5.37
N ARG A 117 9.27 -15.67 -4.87
CA ARG A 117 9.34 -14.74 -3.73
C ARG A 117 10.13 -15.34 -2.55
N SER A 118 9.97 -16.64 -2.30
CA SER A 118 10.69 -17.37 -1.24
C SER A 118 12.21 -17.46 -1.45
N ARG A 119 12.68 -17.22 -2.67
CA ARG A 119 14.11 -17.17 -3.05
C ARG A 119 14.59 -15.75 -3.32
N HIS A 120 13.75 -14.73 -3.10
CA HIS A 120 14.16 -13.36 -3.29
C HIS A 120 15.20 -12.97 -2.24
N GLN A 121 16.33 -12.45 -2.71
CA GLN A 121 17.38 -11.88 -1.88
C GLN A 121 17.43 -10.38 -2.15
N ALA A 122 17.47 -9.59 -1.08
CA ALA A 122 17.74 -8.17 -1.19
C ALA A 122 19.17 -7.97 -1.76
N PRO A 123 19.40 -6.93 -2.58
CA PRO A 123 20.74 -6.62 -3.06
C PRO A 123 21.76 -6.46 -1.92
N LYS A 124 23.02 -6.82 -2.17
CA LYS A 124 24.11 -6.59 -1.22
C LYS A 124 24.18 -5.10 -0.88
N GLY A 125 24.21 -4.76 0.41
CA GLY A 125 24.24 -3.37 0.89
C GLY A 125 22.87 -2.68 0.96
N TRP A 126 21.76 -3.40 0.72
CA TRP A 126 20.42 -2.83 0.90
C TRP A 126 20.19 -2.35 2.34
N ASN A 127 19.79 -1.08 2.51
CA ASN A 127 19.46 -0.53 3.82
C ASN A 127 17.99 -0.79 4.18
N HIS A 128 17.76 -1.82 5.00
CA HIS A 128 16.41 -2.20 5.46
C HIS A 128 15.69 -1.14 6.31
N ASN A 129 16.40 -0.13 6.83
CA ASN A 129 15.81 0.93 7.64
C ASN A 129 15.47 2.19 6.84
N ALA A 130 15.81 2.24 5.54
CA ALA A 130 15.50 3.39 4.70
C ALA A 130 14.00 3.41 4.35
N ILE A 131 13.29 4.42 4.86
CA ILE A 131 11.86 4.62 4.60
C ILE A 131 11.53 5.94 3.89
N ALA A 132 12.55 6.72 3.56
CA ALA A 132 12.42 7.95 2.79
C ALA A 132 11.85 7.65 1.38
N ILE A 133 10.94 8.50 0.91
CA ILE A 133 10.28 8.37 -0.40
C ILE A 133 10.62 9.54 -1.34
N ASN A 134 11.36 10.55 -0.90
CA ASN A 134 11.72 11.69 -1.74
C ASN A 134 12.70 11.35 -2.88
N SER A 135 13.37 10.19 -2.85
CA SER A 135 14.19 9.71 -3.97
C SER A 135 13.40 8.90 -5.00
N TYR A 136 12.11 8.66 -4.76
CA TYR A 136 11.26 7.87 -5.63
C TYR A 136 11.00 8.58 -6.96
N THR A 137 11.26 7.88 -8.06
CA THR A 137 10.92 8.36 -9.40
C THR A 137 9.89 7.44 -10.05
N PRO A 138 8.67 7.93 -10.36
CA PRO A 138 7.68 7.08 -11.01
C PRO A 138 8.17 6.61 -12.39
N GLY A 139 7.81 5.38 -12.78
CA GLY A 139 8.45 4.61 -13.86
C GLY A 139 8.32 5.16 -15.30
N TRP A 140 7.62 6.28 -15.52
CA TRP A 140 7.44 6.89 -16.85
C TRP A 140 8.71 7.55 -17.42
N LYS A 141 9.74 7.81 -16.61
CA LYS A 141 11.02 8.38 -17.08
C LYS A 141 11.90 7.38 -17.87
N LYS A 142 11.56 6.09 -17.93
CA LYS A 142 12.26 5.15 -18.83
C LYS A 142 11.77 5.39 -20.27
N PRO A 143 12.62 5.56 -21.30
CA PRO A 143 12.18 5.67 -22.69
C PRO A 143 11.34 4.44 -23.10
N VAL A 144 10.35 4.64 -23.96
CA VAL A 144 9.53 3.54 -24.52
C VAL A 144 10.34 2.84 -25.62
N ASP A 145 10.51 1.52 -25.50
CA ASP A 145 10.65 0.66 -26.68
C ASP A 145 9.27 0.56 -27.34
N TYR A 146 9.20 0.95 -28.61
CA TYR A 146 8.05 1.38 -29.42
C TYR A 146 6.75 0.54 -29.43
N ASN A 147 6.69 -0.63 -28.78
CA ASN A 147 5.58 -1.57 -28.95
C ASN A 147 4.82 -1.84 -27.65
N ASN A 148 3.83 -0.98 -27.40
CA ASN A 148 2.53 -1.34 -26.81
C ASN A 148 2.51 -1.89 -25.37
N THR A 149 2.39 -1.00 -24.38
CA THR A 149 1.55 -1.21 -23.17
C THR A 149 1.19 0.14 -22.55
N THR A 150 -0.09 0.33 -22.27
CA THR A 150 -0.73 1.46 -21.57
C THR A 150 0.09 1.95 -20.37
N ARG A 151 0.78 3.08 -20.53
CA ARG A 151 1.37 3.79 -19.39
C ARG A 151 0.24 4.35 -18.53
N LEU A 152 0.36 4.21 -17.22
CA LEU A 152 -0.52 4.89 -16.30
C LEU A 152 -0.22 6.40 -16.38
N PRO A 153 -1.21 7.27 -16.64
CA PRO A 153 -0.97 8.71 -16.73
C PRO A 153 -0.46 9.23 -15.39
N VAL A 154 0.52 10.13 -15.45
CA VAL A 154 1.03 10.82 -14.26
C VAL A 154 -0.06 11.75 -13.75
N CYS A 155 -0.37 11.66 -12.45
CA CYS A 155 -1.14 12.70 -11.79
C CYS A 155 -0.24 13.93 -11.69
N LYS A 156 -0.39 14.85 -12.67
CA LYS A 156 0.33 16.13 -12.70
C LYS A 156 -0.33 17.20 -11.85
N VAL A 157 -1.56 16.96 -11.42
CA VAL A 157 -2.37 17.93 -10.68
C VAL A 157 -2.33 17.54 -9.21
N PRO A 158 -1.82 18.42 -8.33
CA PRO A 158 -1.93 18.22 -6.89
C PRO A 158 -3.38 18.00 -6.47
N VAL A 159 -3.57 17.21 -5.42
CA VAL A 159 -4.90 16.87 -4.90
C VAL A 159 -5.03 17.35 -3.46
N GLU A 160 -6.22 17.75 -3.04
CA GLU A 160 -6.42 18.09 -1.63
C GLU A 160 -6.09 16.90 -0.73
N PHE A 161 -5.40 17.15 0.38
CA PHE A 161 -5.02 16.07 1.31
C PHE A 161 -6.25 15.29 1.82
N ILE A 162 -7.41 15.95 1.99
CA ILE A 162 -8.65 15.29 2.42
C ILE A 162 -9.06 14.14 1.49
N LEU A 163 -8.72 14.22 0.20
CA LEU A 163 -9.01 13.15 -0.76
C LEU A 163 -8.21 11.87 -0.46
N LEU A 164 -7.03 12.00 0.14
CA LEU A 164 -6.20 10.85 0.55
C LEU A 164 -6.84 10.06 1.70
N ALA A 165 -7.64 10.74 2.55
CA ALA A 165 -8.34 10.10 3.67
C ALA A 165 -9.58 9.31 3.21
N ARG A 166 -10.08 9.54 1.99
CA ARG A 166 -11.28 8.86 1.51
C ARG A 166 -11.08 7.35 1.42
N GLY A 167 -12.02 6.62 2.01
CA GLY A 167 -11.99 5.15 2.09
C GLY A 167 -11.02 4.59 3.13
N LEU A 168 -10.34 5.44 3.94
CA LEU A 168 -9.65 4.95 5.13
C LEU A 168 -10.68 4.58 6.21
N ARG A 169 -10.43 3.49 6.93
CA ARG A 169 -11.16 3.12 8.15
C ARG A 169 -10.59 3.79 9.39
N LYS A 170 -9.27 3.99 9.38
CA LYS A 170 -8.50 4.63 10.44
C LYS A 170 -7.14 5.05 9.88
N LEU A 171 -6.56 6.09 10.47
CA LEU A 171 -5.18 6.47 10.19
C LEU A 171 -4.20 5.46 10.82
N PRO A 172 -3.02 5.22 10.19
CA PRO A 172 -1.90 4.57 10.85
C PRO A 172 -1.54 5.26 12.18
N LYS A 173 -0.97 4.53 13.13
CA LYS A 173 -0.60 5.05 14.46
C LYS A 173 0.73 4.47 14.94
N GLY A 174 1.36 5.15 15.89
CA GLY A 174 2.60 4.67 16.52
C GLY A 174 3.68 4.42 15.47
N PRO A 175 4.42 3.29 15.53
CA PRO A 175 5.46 2.97 14.55
C PRO A 175 4.99 2.69 13.12
N ASP A 176 3.67 2.58 12.89
CA ASP A 176 3.11 2.47 11.53
C ASP A 176 2.84 3.85 10.91
N ALA A 177 2.94 4.95 11.68
CA ALA A 177 2.75 6.32 11.23
C ALA A 177 4.07 7.06 11.10
N GLY A 178 4.22 7.81 10.01
CA GLY A 178 5.36 8.64 9.67
C GLY A 178 4.88 10.01 9.20
N ASP A 179 5.62 10.60 8.26
CA ASP A 179 5.40 11.98 7.83
C ASP A 179 4.09 12.15 7.05
N LEU A 180 3.64 11.12 6.33
CA LEU A 180 2.42 11.21 5.50
C LEU A 180 1.16 11.25 6.37
N THR A 181 1.09 10.40 7.39
CA THR A 181 -0.01 10.36 8.34
C THR A 181 -0.07 11.63 9.17
N ARG A 182 1.09 12.15 9.60
CA ARG A 182 1.16 13.42 10.33
C ARG A 182 0.67 14.57 9.49
N ALA A 183 1.12 14.66 8.23
CA ALA A 183 0.70 15.71 7.32
C ALA A 183 -0.79 15.64 7.00
N LEU A 184 -1.30 14.45 6.66
CA LEU A 184 -2.72 14.22 6.43
C LEU A 184 -3.58 14.57 7.66
N LYS A 185 -3.14 14.17 8.86
CA LYS A 185 -3.86 14.50 10.09
C LYS A 185 -3.91 16.02 10.32
N TYR A 186 -2.81 16.72 10.05
CA TYR A 186 -2.76 18.17 10.20
C TYR A 186 -3.70 18.87 9.22
N SER A 187 -3.63 18.53 7.93
CA SER A 187 -4.46 19.14 6.88
C SER A 187 -5.96 18.95 7.09
N LEU A 188 -6.40 17.89 7.78
CA LEU A 188 -7.83 17.68 8.07
C LEU A 188 -8.42 18.66 9.10
N GLY A 189 -7.56 19.35 9.86
CA GLY A 189 -7.97 20.29 10.89
C GLY A 189 -7.50 21.73 10.66
N HIS A 190 -6.81 21.99 9.55
CA HIS A 190 -6.18 23.27 9.27
C HIS A 190 -6.28 23.61 7.79
N VAL A 191 -6.57 24.88 7.51
CA VAL A 191 -6.44 25.49 6.19
C VAL A 191 -5.20 26.38 6.17
N ARG A 192 -4.77 26.81 4.99
CA ARG A 192 -3.65 27.75 4.80
C ARG A 192 -4.07 29.16 5.18
N SER A 193 -3.10 30.06 5.31
CA SER A 193 -3.33 31.46 5.73
C SER A 193 -4.21 32.27 4.76
N ASP A 194 -4.23 31.87 3.49
CA ASP A 194 -5.07 32.44 2.44
C ASP A 194 -6.49 31.84 2.41
N GLY A 195 -6.82 30.94 3.35
CA GLY A 195 -8.09 30.23 3.43
C GLY A 195 -8.20 29.02 2.49
N THR A 196 -7.13 28.66 1.77
CA THR A 196 -7.13 27.50 0.85
C THR A 196 -6.79 26.19 1.55
N GLU A 197 -7.23 25.07 0.97
CA GLU A 197 -6.90 23.73 1.45
C GLU A 197 -5.45 23.34 1.15
N TYR A 198 -4.88 22.44 1.96
CA TYR A 198 -3.56 21.89 1.67
C TYR A 198 -3.63 20.87 0.52
N LEU A 199 -2.67 20.95 -0.40
CA LEU A 199 -2.56 20.09 -1.57
C LEU A 199 -1.38 19.13 -1.43
N PHE A 200 -1.57 17.89 -1.82
CA PHE A 200 -0.58 16.83 -1.90
C PHE A 200 -0.14 16.61 -3.34
N PRO A 201 1.16 16.42 -3.61
CA PRO A 201 2.27 16.38 -2.65
C PRO A 201 2.86 17.75 -2.29
N ASP A 202 2.44 18.81 -2.98
CA ASP A 202 3.11 20.11 -3.00
C ASP A 202 3.31 20.74 -1.61
N HIS A 203 2.25 20.75 -0.79
CA HIS A 203 2.31 21.32 0.56
C HIS A 203 2.75 20.31 1.63
N TRP A 204 3.21 19.10 1.27
CA TRP A 204 3.64 18.11 2.25
C TRP A 204 4.83 18.62 3.09
N ASN A 205 5.84 19.22 2.44
CA ASN A 205 6.98 19.79 3.16
C ASN A 205 6.60 20.98 4.04
N GLU A 206 5.74 21.87 3.53
CA GLU A 206 5.24 23.04 4.26
C GLU A 206 4.59 22.60 5.57
N ILE A 207 3.68 21.62 5.51
CA ILE A 207 3.05 21.07 6.71
C ILE A 207 4.09 20.51 7.69
N LEU A 208 5.07 19.74 7.18
CA LEU A 208 6.10 19.14 8.04
C LEU A 208 7.07 20.16 8.65
N ASP A 209 7.23 21.33 8.02
CA ASP A 209 8.00 22.43 8.56
C ASP A 209 7.24 23.13 9.71
N ILE A 210 5.90 23.08 9.71
CA ILE A 210 5.05 23.56 10.82
C ILE A 210 5.03 22.56 11.98
N ILE A 211 4.73 21.28 11.72
CA ILE A 211 4.46 20.29 12.79
C ILE A 211 5.68 19.45 13.19
N GLY A 212 6.81 19.62 12.49
CA GLY A 212 7.99 18.79 12.64
C GLY A 212 7.87 17.39 12.02
N ARG A 213 9.04 16.79 11.75
CA ARG A 213 9.17 15.48 11.09
C ARG A 213 9.19 14.33 12.08
N THR A 214 8.90 13.15 11.57
CA THR A 214 8.95 11.90 12.33
C THR A 214 10.39 11.57 12.69
N LYS A 215 10.63 11.30 13.98
CA LYS A 215 11.89 10.69 14.43
C LYS A 215 11.88 9.21 14.04
N VAL A 216 12.52 8.89 12.92
CA VAL A 216 12.59 7.52 12.41
C VAL A 216 13.36 6.63 13.39
N THR A 217 12.74 5.52 13.78
CA THR A 217 13.33 4.44 14.58
C THR A 217 13.29 3.14 13.80
N ARG A 218 13.98 2.10 14.31
CA ARG A 218 13.94 0.74 13.71
C ARG A 218 12.52 0.16 13.61
N ASP A 219 11.59 0.61 14.46
CA ASP A 219 10.21 0.13 14.42
C ASP A 219 9.40 0.69 13.26
N HIS A 220 9.86 1.78 12.62
CA HIS A 220 9.24 2.35 11.42
C HIS A 220 9.66 1.62 10.14
N ALA A 221 10.73 0.81 10.18
CA ALA A 221 11.20 0.07 9.03
C ALA A 221 10.13 -0.89 8.49
N ASP A 222 10.06 -1.04 7.16
CA ASP A 222 9.04 -1.85 6.48
C ASP A 222 9.00 -3.29 7.04
N GLY A 223 10.17 -3.91 7.21
CA GLY A 223 10.25 -5.27 7.74
C GLY A 223 9.74 -5.40 9.19
N ALA A 224 9.88 -4.35 10.01
CA ALA A 224 9.31 -4.33 11.35
C ALA A 224 7.78 -4.26 11.31
N ALA A 225 7.22 -3.40 10.44
CA ALA A 225 5.78 -3.31 10.22
C ALA A 225 5.19 -4.64 9.72
N PHE A 226 5.83 -5.27 8.72
CA PHE A 226 5.36 -6.56 8.19
C PHE A 226 5.33 -7.66 9.25
N ARG A 227 6.38 -7.76 10.08
CA ARG A 227 6.41 -8.72 11.20
C ARG A 227 5.31 -8.47 12.22
N ARG A 228 4.98 -7.21 12.54
CA ARG A 228 3.86 -6.88 13.46
C ARG A 228 2.53 -7.40 12.93
N ILE A 229 2.25 -7.15 11.64
CA ILE A 229 1.02 -7.62 10.99
C ILE A 229 0.97 -9.15 10.95
N GLU A 230 2.08 -9.80 10.62
CA GLU A 230 2.16 -11.27 10.61
C GLU A 230 1.94 -11.88 11.99
N LYS A 231 2.57 -11.32 13.03
CA LYS A 231 2.41 -11.76 14.43
C LYS A 231 0.96 -11.65 14.88
N LYS A 232 0.33 -10.49 14.63
CA LYS A 232 -1.08 -10.23 14.95
C LYS A 232 -2.01 -11.26 14.29
N ARG A 233 -1.71 -11.65 13.05
CA ARG A 233 -2.48 -12.66 12.32
C ARG A 233 -2.32 -14.05 12.92
N THR A 234 -1.11 -14.45 13.30
CA THR A 234 -0.85 -15.78 13.87
C THR A 234 -1.36 -15.93 15.31
N SER A 235 -1.52 -14.83 16.04
CA SER A 235 -2.04 -14.86 17.41
C SER A 235 -3.56 -15.03 17.48
N VAL A 236 -4.30 -14.87 16.38
CA VAL A 236 -5.74 -15.13 16.36
C VAL A 236 -5.95 -16.65 16.41
N PRO A 237 -6.59 -17.20 17.46
CA PRO A 237 -6.88 -18.62 17.53
C PRO A 237 -7.69 -19.03 16.29
N LYS A 238 -7.20 -20.01 15.54
CA LYS A 238 -8.00 -20.60 14.46
C LYS A 238 -9.23 -21.21 15.13
N LYS A 239 -10.40 -20.60 14.94
CA LYS A 239 -11.67 -21.28 15.26
C LYS A 239 -11.59 -22.63 14.55
N LYS A 240 -11.52 -23.72 15.31
CA LYS A 240 -11.69 -25.06 14.76
C LYS A 240 -13.09 -25.04 14.18
N VAL A 241 -13.19 -24.81 12.86
CA VAL A 241 -14.43 -25.05 12.16
C VAL A 241 -14.64 -26.53 12.35
N ALA A 242 -15.51 -26.88 13.31
CA ALA A 242 -15.95 -28.24 13.47
C ALA A 242 -16.48 -28.63 12.10
N ARG A 243 -15.72 -29.46 11.38
CA ARG A 243 -16.23 -30.19 10.24
C ARG A 243 -17.34 -31.03 10.86
N LYS A 244 -18.56 -30.48 10.90
CA LYS A 244 -19.75 -31.32 11.03
C LYS A 244 -19.60 -32.27 9.86
N ASN A 245 -19.32 -33.54 10.17
CA ASN A 245 -19.38 -34.61 9.19
C ASN A 245 -20.74 -34.43 8.51
N ALA A 246 -20.74 -33.94 7.27
CA ALA A 246 -21.96 -33.81 6.50
C ALA A 246 -22.51 -35.24 6.40
N PRO A 247 -23.66 -35.54 7.03
CA PRO A 247 -24.22 -36.86 6.94
C PRO A 247 -24.72 -37.06 5.51
N GLY A 248 -24.29 -38.14 4.87
CA GLY A 248 -24.95 -38.69 3.68
C GLY A 248 -24.53 -38.07 2.35
N TYR A 249 -23.43 -38.57 1.78
CA TYR A 249 -23.39 -38.84 0.35
C TYR A 249 -22.70 -40.20 0.16
N SER A 250 -23.41 -41.28 0.50
CA SER A 250 -23.08 -42.61 -0.02
C SER A 250 -23.53 -42.63 -1.48
N GLY A 251 -22.65 -42.17 -2.37
CA GLY A 251 -22.81 -42.43 -3.78
C GLY A 251 -22.56 -43.91 -4.01
N ASP A 252 -23.62 -44.70 -4.10
CA ASP A 252 -23.59 -46.00 -4.76
C ASP A 252 -23.23 -45.75 -6.22
N VAL A 253 -21.95 -45.94 -6.54
CA VAL A 253 -21.48 -46.01 -7.92
C VAL A 253 -21.82 -47.39 -8.42
N GLU A 254 -23.05 -47.54 -8.92
CA GLU A 254 -23.48 -48.71 -9.66
C GLU A 254 -22.66 -48.79 -10.97
N GLN A 255 -21.79 -49.79 -11.02
CA GLN A 255 -20.98 -50.10 -12.20
C GLN A 255 -21.89 -50.64 -13.30
N ALA A 256 -22.28 -49.79 -14.24
CA ALA A 256 -22.83 -50.24 -15.52
C ALA A 256 -21.71 -50.83 -16.38
N LYS A 257 -21.52 -52.15 -16.29
CA LYS A 257 -20.87 -52.95 -17.33
C LYS A 257 -21.87 -53.18 -18.46
N LYS A 258 -21.58 -52.67 -19.66
CA LYS A 258 -21.93 -53.26 -20.95
C LYS A 258 -20.85 -52.91 -21.96
#